data_AF-A0A1R2CBH4-F1
#
_entry.id   AF-A0A1R2CBH4-F1
#
_cell.length_a   1.000
_cell.length_b   1.000
_cell.length_c   1.000
_cell.angle_alpha   90.00
_cell.angle_beta   90.00
_cell.angle_gamma   90.00
#
_symmetry.space_group_name_H-M   'P 1'
#
loop_
_entity.id
_entity.type
_entity.pdbx_description
1 polymer ?
#
loop_
_entity_poly.entity_id
_entity_poly.type
_entity_poly.pdbx_seq_one_letter_code
_entity_poly.pdbx_strand_id
1 'polypeptide(L)'
;MQELRQEAEIRRKDKAFVGTTRAKTLNYTKNIPAFDTNHIPERAAAIKSEIKLSILPDILGTKKPQWNPTVLLDRTKEYHQQASTRQIHFEIRKGLRDETTPKTQEKIIYEGVDTRNSFAGWNTSVEFSSLEHKKKHIQVNKESRYHSTSKNREILKDKPYIKPYDRQVNILDESRELKVKEKDIKSEFMQKVVHENPDISREKATAVVHKLVKDKKLKDGQEDFYGVKEESFHPDTSMTMKKNRVKKYKHDGVFQYSETLKKEIWSCCMAEDKKAQGCVVSFKDLDKWQILSFL
;
A
#
# COMPACT_ATOMS: atom_id res chain seq x y z
N MET A 1 31.12 -21.60 51.68
CA MET A 1 30.71 -22.09 50.33
C MET A 1 29.63 -21.22 49.67
N GLN A 2 28.67 -20.65 50.41
CA GLN A 2 27.68 -19.73 49.83
C GLN A 2 28.25 -18.34 49.49
N GLU A 3 29.17 -17.81 50.31
CA GLU A 3 29.82 -16.51 50.05
C GLU A 3 30.69 -16.51 48.79
N LEU A 4 31.47 -17.58 48.57
CA LEU A 4 32.25 -17.76 47.34
C LEU A 4 31.38 -17.86 46.07
N ARG A 5 30.13 -18.34 46.20
CA ARG A 5 29.17 -18.36 45.08
C ARG A 5 28.60 -16.97 44.81
N GLN A 6 28.32 -16.19 45.84
CA GLN A 6 27.86 -14.81 45.69
C GLN A 6 28.95 -13.90 45.12
N GLU A 7 30.20 -14.01 45.57
CA GLU A 7 31.32 -13.27 44.98
C GLU A 7 31.58 -13.68 43.51
N ALA A 8 31.42 -14.96 43.16
CA ALA A 8 31.54 -15.42 41.78
C ALA A 8 30.41 -14.92 40.87
N GLU A 9 29.19 -14.76 41.40
CA GLU A 9 28.06 -14.15 40.68
C GLU A 9 28.23 -12.65 40.51
N ILE A 10 28.72 -11.94 41.53
CA ILE A 10 29.03 -10.50 41.45
C ILE A 10 30.16 -10.27 40.42
N ARG A 11 31.25 -11.06 40.47
CA ARG A 11 32.33 -11.02 39.46
C ARG A 11 31.89 -11.45 38.05
N ARG A 12 30.80 -12.22 37.92
CA ARG A 12 30.17 -12.53 36.62
C ARG A 12 29.33 -11.38 36.10
N LYS A 13 28.70 -10.60 36.98
CA LYS A 13 27.94 -9.39 36.63
C LYS A 13 28.86 -8.22 36.29
N ASP A 14 30.01 -8.10 36.94
CA ASP A 14 31.00 -7.01 36.72
C ASP A 14 31.91 -7.22 35.50
N LYS A 15 31.85 -8.39 34.85
CA LYS A 15 32.46 -8.57 33.53
C LYS A 15 31.50 -8.05 32.47
N ALA A 16 31.43 -6.73 32.36
CA ALA A 16 30.90 -6.05 31.18
C ALA A 16 31.60 -6.65 29.94
N PHE A 17 30.88 -7.51 29.23
CA PHE A 17 31.38 -8.22 28.07
C PHE A 17 31.52 -7.21 26.92
N VAL A 18 32.65 -6.53 26.86
CA VAL A 18 33.08 -5.83 25.65
C VAL A 18 33.45 -6.93 24.64
N GLY A 19 32.65 -7.02 23.58
CA GLY A 19 32.67 -8.13 22.62
C GLY A 19 34.07 -8.50 22.09
N THR A 20 34.19 -9.72 21.60
CA THR A 20 35.47 -10.26 21.10
C THR A 20 35.99 -9.44 19.91
N THR A 21 37.16 -8.83 20.05
CA THR A 21 37.84 -7.98 19.04
C THR A 21 38.46 -8.74 17.86
N ARG A 22 38.13 -10.04 17.68
CA ARG A 22 38.80 -10.91 16.69
C ARG A 22 38.62 -10.48 15.22
N ALA A 23 37.68 -9.59 14.91
CA ALA A 23 37.35 -9.21 13.52
C ALA A 23 37.40 -7.70 13.21
N LYS A 24 38.13 -6.88 14.00
CA LYS A 24 38.15 -5.39 13.90
C LYS A 24 36.76 -4.71 13.90
N THR A 25 35.70 -5.47 14.13
CA THR A 25 34.29 -5.07 14.10
C THR A 25 33.64 -5.63 15.36
N LEU A 26 32.97 -4.75 16.12
CA LEU A 26 32.25 -5.13 17.33
C LEU A 26 30.83 -5.53 16.94
N ASN A 27 30.57 -6.84 16.84
CA ASN A 27 29.23 -7.36 16.65
C ASN A 27 28.56 -7.57 18.01
N TYR A 28 27.55 -6.76 18.31
CA TYR A 28 26.65 -6.94 19.44
C TYR A 28 25.21 -7.15 18.94
N THR A 29 24.49 -8.09 19.53
CA THR A 29 23.05 -8.23 19.27
C THR A 29 22.31 -7.04 19.89
N LYS A 30 21.30 -6.49 19.19
CA LYS A 30 20.57 -5.28 19.59
C LYS A 30 20.03 -5.27 21.04
N ASN A 31 19.83 -6.44 21.64
CA ASN A 31 19.22 -6.62 22.96
C ASN A 31 20.24 -6.74 24.11
N ILE A 32 21.55 -6.77 23.82
CA ILE A 32 22.58 -6.86 24.86
C ILE A 32 23.07 -5.44 25.17
N PRO A 33 22.96 -4.95 26.43
CA PRO A 33 23.55 -3.68 26.82
C PRO A 33 25.08 -3.82 26.80
N ALA A 34 25.72 -3.34 25.74
CA ALA A 34 27.16 -3.41 25.56
C ALA A 34 27.94 -2.38 26.41
N PHE A 35 27.24 -1.39 26.97
CA PHE A 35 27.83 -0.32 27.78
C PHE A 35 26.99 -0.09 29.04
N ASP A 36 27.66 0.13 30.17
CA ASP A 36 26.98 0.54 31.40
C ASP A 36 26.33 1.91 31.22
N THR A 37 25.18 2.09 31.88
CA THR A 37 24.44 3.36 31.86
C THR A 37 25.27 4.55 32.34
N ASN A 38 26.28 4.30 33.18
CA ASN A 38 27.17 5.31 33.74
C ASN A 38 28.20 5.83 32.72
N HIS A 39 28.43 5.11 31.62
CA HIS A 39 29.36 5.52 30.56
C HIS A 39 28.67 6.32 29.44
N ILE A 40 27.37 6.55 29.53
CA ILE A 40 26.63 7.35 28.56
C ILE A 40 26.83 8.83 28.91
N PRO A 41 27.35 9.67 28.01
CA PRO A 41 27.47 11.11 28.27
C PRO A 41 26.12 11.72 28.65
N GLU A 42 26.09 12.62 29.64
CA GLU A 42 24.87 13.22 30.18
C GLU A 42 23.97 13.82 29.09
N ARG A 43 24.59 14.48 28.10
CA ARG A 43 23.88 15.03 26.93
C ARG A 43 23.13 13.95 26.15
N ALA A 44 23.74 12.80 25.93
CA ALA A 44 23.12 11.69 25.21
C ALA A 44 22.02 11.02 26.04
N ALA A 45 22.20 10.94 27.36
CA ALA A 45 21.16 10.46 28.27
C ALA A 45 19.93 11.37 28.27
N ALA A 46 20.12 12.69 28.29
CA ALA A 46 19.05 13.68 28.20
C ALA A 46 18.29 13.62 26.87
N ILE A 47 19.00 13.51 25.74
CA ILE A 47 18.36 13.36 24.42
C ILE A 47 17.56 12.05 24.35
N LYS A 48 18.09 10.96 24.92
CA LYS A 48 17.40 9.66 24.95
C LYS A 48 16.12 9.72 25.77
N SER A 49 16.10 10.42 26.91
CA SER A 49 14.88 10.58 27.71
C SER A 49 13.85 11.46 26.99
N GLU A 50 14.29 12.53 26.32
CA GLU A 50 13.44 13.39 25.50
C GLU A 50 12.78 12.61 24.34
N ILE A 51 13.55 11.81 23.61
CA ILE A 51 13.04 10.96 22.53
C ILE A 51 12.06 9.90 23.07
N LYS A 52 12.36 9.29 24.22
CA LYS A 52 11.42 8.34 24.83
C LYS A 52 10.10 9.02 25.20
N LEU A 53 10.15 10.25 25.72
CA LEU A 53 8.96 11.02 26.05
C LEU A 53 8.18 11.47 24.80
N SER A 54 8.84 11.66 23.65
CA SER A 54 8.16 12.01 22.40
C SER A 54 7.54 10.80 21.69
N ILE A 55 8.15 9.62 21.80
CA ILE A 55 7.62 8.37 21.22
C ILE A 55 6.43 7.82 22.01
N LEU A 56 6.40 8.03 23.33
CA LEU A 56 5.28 7.57 24.16
C LEU A 56 3.98 8.22 23.70
N PRO A 57 2.96 7.42 23.28
CA PRO A 57 1.70 7.96 22.82
C PRO A 57 1.06 8.76 23.95
N ASP A 58 0.63 9.98 23.65
CA ASP A 58 -0.08 10.82 24.60
C ASP A 58 -1.53 10.37 24.71
N ILE A 59 -1.72 9.24 25.41
CA ILE A 59 -3.03 8.56 25.55
C ILE A 59 -4.08 9.48 26.18
N LEU A 60 -3.65 10.44 27.02
CA LEU A 60 -4.52 11.37 27.73
C LEU A 60 -4.65 12.74 27.03
N GLY A 61 -3.93 12.97 25.92
CA GLY A 61 -3.98 14.23 25.17
C GLY A 61 -3.53 15.47 25.96
N THR A 62 -2.66 15.27 26.96
CA THR A 62 -2.23 16.36 27.86
C THR A 62 -1.13 17.24 27.26
N LYS A 63 -0.39 16.73 26.28
CA LYS A 63 0.70 17.46 25.63
C LYS A 63 0.12 18.34 24.54
N LYS A 64 0.56 19.60 24.50
CA LYS A 64 0.24 20.49 23.37
C LYS A 64 0.87 19.91 22.11
N PRO A 65 0.12 19.78 20.99
CA PRO A 65 0.70 19.33 19.74
C PRO A 65 1.82 20.29 19.34
N GLN A 66 3.00 19.75 19.05
CA GLN A 66 4.10 20.57 18.57
C GLN A 66 3.71 21.17 17.21
N TRP A 67 3.78 22.49 17.12
CA TRP A 67 3.60 23.19 15.86
C TRP A 67 4.69 22.73 14.89
N ASN A 68 4.30 22.16 13.76
CA ASN A 68 5.25 21.68 12.77
C ASN A 68 5.55 22.83 11.79
N PRO A 69 6.71 23.51 11.87
CA PRO A 69 6.98 24.70 11.07
C PRO A 69 7.29 24.40 9.59
N THR A 70 7.44 23.13 9.23
CA THR A 70 7.76 22.73 7.86
C THR A 70 6.49 22.40 7.08
N VAL A 71 6.24 23.16 6.00
CA VAL A 71 5.24 22.87 4.96
C VAL A 71 5.57 21.57 4.18
N LEU A 72 6.75 21.00 4.40
CA LEU A 72 7.12 19.68 3.90
C LEU A 72 6.33 18.62 4.68
N LEU A 73 5.29 18.08 4.03
CA LEU A 73 4.61 16.87 4.49
C LEU A 73 5.65 15.75 4.69
N ASP A 74 5.92 15.43 5.95
CA ASP A 74 6.82 14.37 6.38
C ASP A 74 6.12 13.01 6.12
N ARG A 75 6.25 12.47 4.90
CA ARG A 75 5.57 11.25 4.41
C ARG A 75 5.90 9.97 5.20
N THR A 76 6.88 10.04 6.11
CA THR A 76 7.38 8.95 6.93
C THR A 76 6.74 8.88 8.32
N LYS A 77 6.09 9.96 8.78
CA LYS A 77 5.29 9.94 10.00
C LYS A 77 3.89 9.45 9.63
N GLU A 78 3.50 8.34 10.25
CA GLU A 78 2.28 7.60 9.99
C GLU A 78 1.02 8.50 10.07
N TYR A 79 0.61 8.99 8.91
CA TYR A 79 -0.69 9.62 8.65
C TYR A 79 -1.87 8.64 8.77
N HIS A 80 -1.65 7.43 9.30
CA HIS A 80 -2.67 6.41 9.52
C HIS A 80 -3.71 6.81 10.57
N GLN A 81 -3.49 7.90 11.31
CA GLN A 81 -4.45 8.40 12.31
C GLN A 81 -5.28 9.60 11.84
N GLN A 82 -4.86 10.31 10.79
CA GLN A 82 -5.71 11.33 10.17
C GLN A 82 -6.54 10.65 9.09
N ALA A 83 -7.65 10.02 9.52
CA ALA A 83 -8.69 9.59 8.59
C ALA A 83 -8.97 10.76 7.62
N SER A 84 -8.99 10.48 6.32
CA SER A 84 -9.26 11.55 5.34
C SER A 84 -10.56 12.25 5.72
N THR A 85 -10.67 13.56 5.49
CA THR A 85 -11.90 14.33 5.78
C THR A 85 -13.14 13.66 5.19
N ARG A 86 -13.00 13.00 4.03
CA ARG A 86 -14.04 12.20 3.39
C ARG A 86 -14.42 10.95 4.19
N GLN A 87 -13.45 10.24 4.77
CA GLN A 87 -13.66 9.08 5.63
C GLN A 87 -14.28 9.49 6.97
N ILE A 88 -13.82 10.59 7.58
CA ILE A 88 -14.43 11.18 8.78
C ILE A 88 -15.90 11.53 8.50
N HIS A 89 -16.18 12.22 7.39
CA HIS A 89 -17.56 12.55 7.00
C HIS A 89 -18.42 11.30 6.73
N PHE A 90 -17.83 10.24 6.20
CA PHE A 90 -18.51 8.97 5.98
C PHE A 90 -18.87 8.29 7.31
N GLU A 91 -17.93 8.23 8.26
CA GLU A 91 -18.13 7.66 9.59
C GLU A 91 -19.21 8.44 10.38
N ILE A 92 -19.19 9.77 10.32
CA ILE A 92 -20.21 10.65 10.92
C ILE A 92 -21.58 10.37 10.29
N ARG A 93 -21.68 10.31 8.95
CA ARG A 93 -22.96 10.01 8.26
C ARG A 93 -23.52 8.64 8.61
N LYS A 94 -22.64 7.69 8.93
CA LYS A 94 -23.04 6.33 9.32
C LYS A 94 -23.26 6.18 10.82
N GLY A 95 -22.99 7.22 11.62
CA GLY A 95 -23.12 7.18 13.07
C GLY A 95 -22.09 6.29 13.76
N LEU A 96 -20.95 6.02 13.11
CA LEU A 96 -19.84 5.27 13.71
C LEU A 96 -18.95 6.14 14.60
N ARG A 97 -19.08 7.47 14.48
CA ARG A 97 -18.25 8.44 15.17
C ARG A 97 -19.11 9.62 15.64
N ASP A 98 -19.16 9.83 16.94
CA ASP A 98 -19.84 10.96 17.57
C ASP A 98 -18.84 12.10 17.77
N GLU A 99 -18.82 13.07 16.85
CA GLU A 99 -18.17 14.35 17.12
C GLU A 99 -19.17 15.32 17.73
N THR A 100 -18.83 15.91 18.86
CA THR A 100 -19.53 17.09 19.37
C THR A 100 -19.41 18.19 18.33
N THR A 101 -20.51 18.56 17.69
CA THR A 101 -20.55 19.70 16.77
C THR A 101 -19.92 20.89 17.48
N PRO A 102 -18.84 21.51 16.92
CA PRO A 102 -18.23 22.67 17.56
C PRO A 102 -19.32 23.71 17.74
N LYS A 103 -19.45 24.23 18.96
CA LYS A 103 -20.44 25.29 19.25
C LYS A 103 -20.17 26.43 18.29
N THR A 104 -21.14 26.73 17.42
CA THR A 104 -21.06 27.87 16.52
C THR A 104 -20.80 29.10 17.38
N GLN A 105 -19.65 29.75 17.21
CA GLN A 105 -19.41 31.02 17.88
C GLN A 105 -20.43 32.01 17.33
N GLU A 106 -21.26 32.55 18.21
CA GLU A 106 -22.16 33.62 17.84
C GLU A 106 -21.32 34.77 17.30
N LYS A 107 -21.66 35.26 16.10
CA LYS A 107 -20.98 36.42 15.54
C LYS A 107 -21.23 37.57 16.50
N ILE A 108 -20.18 38.07 17.14
CA ILE A 108 -20.25 39.28 17.95
C ILE A 108 -20.53 40.42 16.97
N ILE A 109 -21.78 40.88 16.94
CA ILE A 109 -22.18 42.06 16.18
C ILE A 109 -21.79 43.25 17.02
N TYR A 110 -20.73 43.94 16.62
CA TYR A 110 -20.31 45.18 17.25
C TYR A 110 -21.25 46.32 16.80
N GLU A 111 -21.78 47.09 17.75
CA GLU A 111 -22.51 48.32 17.44
C GLU A 111 -21.61 49.24 16.60
N GLY A 112 -22.05 49.54 15.36
CA GLY A 112 -21.40 50.51 14.48
C GLY A 112 -20.73 49.99 13.21
N VAL A 113 -20.79 48.68 12.90
CA VAL A 113 -20.16 48.12 11.68
C VAL A 113 -21.14 48.01 10.49
N ASP A 114 -22.40 48.42 10.65
CA ASP A 114 -23.48 48.10 9.70
C ASP A 114 -23.95 49.26 8.78
N THR A 115 -23.08 50.21 8.44
CA THR A 115 -23.50 51.36 7.58
C THR A 115 -22.71 51.58 6.30
N ARG A 116 -21.77 50.70 5.92
CA ARG A 116 -20.98 50.91 4.68
C ARG A 116 -21.34 50.05 3.48
N ASN A 117 -22.31 49.15 3.58
CA ASN A 117 -22.88 48.45 2.43
C ASN A 117 -24.41 48.62 2.40
N SER A 118 -24.85 49.82 2.04
CA SER A 118 -26.21 50.03 1.50
C SER A 118 -26.30 49.37 0.13
N PHE A 119 -26.43 48.04 0.13
CA PHE A 119 -26.73 47.23 -1.06
C PHE A 119 -28.25 47.21 -1.22
N ALA A 120 -28.79 48.24 -1.89
CA ALA A 120 -30.23 48.49 -2.06
C ALA A 120 -30.99 47.45 -2.93
N GLY A 121 -30.48 46.23 -3.08
CA GLY A 121 -31.06 45.22 -3.97
C GLY A 121 -31.15 43.80 -3.41
N TRP A 122 -30.58 43.51 -2.23
CA TRP A 122 -30.53 42.11 -1.73
C TRP A 122 -30.98 41.87 -0.29
N ASN A 123 -31.52 42.89 0.38
CA ASN A 123 -32.17 42.75 1.67
C ASN A 123 -33.69 42.88 1.53
N THR A 124 -34.32 41.89 0.91
CA THR A 124 -35.66 41.48 1.34
C THR A 124 -35.48 40.41 2.43
N SER A 125 -34.80 40.77 3.52
CA SER A 125 -34.88 40.01 4.76
C SER A 125 -36.33 40.12 5.24
N VAL A 126 -37.15 39.18 4.81
CA VAL A 126 -38.50 39.00 5.36
C VAL A 126 -38.31 38.77 6.85
N GLU A 127 -38.77 39.71 7.67
CA GLU A 127 -38.81 39.52 9.12
C GLU A 127 -39.75 38.33 9.40
N PHE A 128 -39.16 37.17 9.68
CA PHE A 128 -39.94 36.03 10.13
C PHE A 128 -40.21 36.20 11.62
N SER A 129 -41.49 36.17 11.98
CA SER A 129 -41.87 36.03 13.38
C SER A 129 -41.21 34.76 13.96
N SER A 130 -40.77 34.82 15.22
CA SER A 130 -40.18 33.65 15.91
C SER A 130 -41.07 32.41 15.84
N LEU A 131 -42.40 32.61 15.81
CA LEU A 131 -43.40 31.56 15.62
C LEU A 131 -43.36 30.94 14.21
N GLU A 132 -43.17 31.75 13.18
CA GLU A 132 -43.06 31.28 11.79
C GLU A 132 -41.76 30.50 11.58
N HIS A 133 -40.65 30.97 12.15
CA HIS A 133 -39.38 30.26 12.10
C HIS A 133 -39.50 28.88 12.77
N LYS A 134 -40.15 28.82 13.94
CA LYS A 134 -40.40 27.55 14.65
C LYS A 134 -41.27 26.61 13.80
N LYS A 135 -42.32 27.11 13.15
CA LYS A 135 -43.18 26.32 12.25
C LYS A 135 -42.41 25.77 11.05
N LYS A 136 -41.62 26.61 10.38
CA LYS A 136 -40.76 26.19 9.26
C LYS A 136 -39.75 25.13 9.69
N HIS A 137 -39.08 25.31 10.82
CA HIS A 137 -38.12 24.35 11.34
C HIS A 137 -38.78 23.00 11.68
N ILE A 138 -39.98 23.00 12.27
CA ILE A 138 -40.75 21.78 12.51
C ILE A 138 -41.10 21.10 11.18
N GLN A 139 -41.51 21.86 10.17
CA GLN A 139 -41.85 21.32 8.85
C GLN A 139 -40.64 20.70 8.15
N VAL A 140 -39.52 21.42 8.08
CA VAL A 140 -38.26 20.90 7.50
C VAL A 140 -37.81 19.62 8.21
N ASN A 141 -37.95 19.55 9.54
CA ASN A 141 -37.64 18.33 10.28
C ASN A 141 -38.61 17.17 10.03
N LYS A 142 -39.89 17.45 9.78
CA LYS A 142 -40.87 16.42 9.39
C LYS A 142 -40.55 15.87 8.00
N GLU A 143 -40.28 16.75 7.05
CA GLU A 143 -39.92 16.39 5.68
C GLU A 143 -38.60 15.62 5.63
N SER A 144 -37.57 16.05 6.38
CA SER A 144 -36.30 15.33 6.46
C SER A 144 -36.44 13.94 7.08
N ARG A 145 -37.26 13.80 8.14
CA ARG A 145 -37.60 12.49 8.71
C ARG A 145 -38.32 11.61 7.70
N TYR A 146 -39.31 12.14 7.00
CA TYR A 146 -40.04 11.41 5.97
C TYR A 146 -39.08 10.91 4.87
N HIS A 147 -38.24 11.80 4.33
CA HIS A 147 -37.23 11.44 3.32
C HIS A 147 -36.20 10.41 3.81
N SER A 148 -35.73 10.51 5.04
CA SER A 148 -34.81 9.50 5.60
C SER A 148 -35.51 8.15 5.77
N THR A 149 -36.77 8.14 6.23
CA THR A 149 -37.53 6.88 6.35
C THR A 149 -37.88 6.27 5.00
N SER A 150 -38.21 7.07 3.98
CA SER A 150 -38.52 6.57 2.64
C SER A 150 -37.28 5.98 1.98
N LYS A 151 -36.12 6.67 2.08
CA LYS A 151 -34.83 6.16 1.58
C LYS A 151 -34.42 4.87 2.29
N ASN A 152 -34.54 4.81 3.61
CA ASN A 152 -34.23 3.59 4.35
C ASN A 152 -35.16 2.44 3.95
N ARG A 153 -36.45 2.70 3.74
CA ARG A 153 -37.38 1.70 3.23
C ARG A 153 -36.97 1.24 1.83
N GLU A 154 -36.66 2.16 0.91
CA GLU A 154 -36.19 1.83 -0.44
C GLU A 154 -34.92 0.97 -0.42
N ILE A 155 -33.93 1.31 0.40
CA ILE A 155 -32.70 0.54 0.55
C ILE A 155 -32.96 -0.88 1.08
N LEU A 156 -33.99 -1.04 1.92
CA LEU A 156 -34.36 -2.31 2.54
C LEU A 156 -35.40 -3.12 1.76
N LYS A 157 -36.03 -2.57 0.71
CA LYS A 157 -37.06 -3.28 -0.08
C LYS A 157 -36.53 -4.61 -0.64
N ASP A 158 -35.30 -4.61 -1.11
CA ASP A 158 -34.70 -5.76 -1.79
C ASP A 158 -33.80 -6.61 -0.87
N LYS A 159 -33.64 -6.20 0.39
CA LYS A 159 -32.72 -6.84 1.35
C LYS A 159 -33.48 -7.22 2.62
N PRO A 160 -34.14 -8.41 2.65
CA PRO A 160 -34.78 -8.88 3.87
C PRO A 160 -33.74 -8.99 5.00
N TYR A 161 -34.17 -8.74 6.23
CA TYR A 161 -33.30 -8.91 7.39
C TYR A 161 -32.88 -10.38 7.50
N ILE A 162 -31.59 -10.64 7.35
CA ILE A 162 -31.00 -11.95 7.54
C ILE A 162 -30.63 -12.08 9.02
N LYS A 163 -31.09 -13.16 9.67
CA LYS A 163 -30.73 -13.42 11.07
C LYS A 163 -29.21 -13.59 11.19
N PRO A 164 -28.58 -13.15 12.30
CA PRO A 164 -27.12 -13.27 12.46
C PRO A 164 -26.61 -14.71 12.29
N TYR A 165 -27.38 -15.69 12.76
CA TYR A 165 -27.08 -17.12 12.58
C TYR A 165 -27.05 -17.53 11.11
N ASP A 166 -28.10 -17.20 10.34
CA ASP A 166 -28.18 -17.52 8.92
C ASP A 166 -27.05 -16.85 8.12
N ARG A 167 -26.69 -15.61 8.49
CA ARG A 167 -25.54 -14.92 7.90
C ARG A 167 -24.22 -15.66 8.13
N GLN A 168 -24.02 -16.20 9.34
CA GLN A 168 -22.83 -16.99 9.65
C GLN A 168 -22.79 -18.29 8.83
N VAL A 169 -23.94 -18.97 8.68
CA VAL A 169 -24.06 -20.16 7.84
C VAL A 169 -23.70 -19.83 6.39
N ASN A 170 -24.27 -18.76 5.83
CA ASN A 170 -23.97 -18.33 4.46
C ASN A 170 -22.47 -18.06 4.24
N ILE A 171 -21.81 -17.37 5.17
CA ILE A 171 -20.36 -17.10 5.07
C ILE A 171 -19.55 -18.40 5.07
N LEU A 172 -19.95 -19.38 5.89
CA LEU A 172 -19.28 -20.68 5.92
C LEU A 172 -19.49 -21.45 4.62
N ASP A 173 -20.70 -21.44 4.07
CA ASP A 173 -21.01 -22.11 2.81
C ASP A 173 -20.30 -21.45 1.62
N GLU A 174 -20.30 -20.11 1.54
CA GLU A 174 -19.47 -19.36 0.57
C GLU A 174 -17.99 -19.73 0.69
N SER A 175 -17.47 -19.86 1.92
CA SER A 175 -16.06 -20.26 2.14
C SER A 175 -15.77 -21.70 1.66
N ARG A 176 -16.76 -22.60 1.76
CA ARG A 176 -16.64 -23.99 1.28
C ARG A 176 -16.65 -24.01 -0.24
N GLU A 177 -17.57 -23.29 -0.87
CA GLU A 177 -17.62 -23.17 -2.32
C GLU A 177 -16.34 -22.58 -2.91
N LEU A 178 -15.79 -21.53 -2.29
CA LEU A 178 -14.51 -20.95 -2.70
C LEU A 178 -13.35 -21.95 -2.59
N LYS A 179 -13.34 -22.80 -1.55
CA LYS A 179 -12.32 -23.86 -1.42
C LYS A 179 -12.46 -24.93 -2.50
N VAL A 180 -13.68 -25.29 -2.89
CA VAL A 180 -13.92 -26.24 -4.00
C VAL A 180 -13.40 -25.63 -5.31
N LYS A 181 -13.81 -24.40 -5.64
CA LYS A 181 -13.31 -23.67 -6.83
C LYS A 181 -11.78 -23.57 -6.86
N GLU A 182 -11.16 -23.26 -5.71
CA GLU A 182 -9.69 -23.19 -5.63
C GLU A 182 -9.03 -24.56 -5.83
N LYS A 183 -9.63 -25.64 -5.34
CA LYS A 183 -9.14 -27.00 -5.56
C LYS A 183 -9.19 -27.37 -7.04
N ASP A 184 -10.28 -27.03 -7.72
CA ASP A 184 -10.45 -27.30 -9.16
C ASP A 184 -9.40 -26.53 -9.98
N ILE A 185 -9.23 -25.23 -9.73
CA ILE A 185 -8.20 -24.39 -10.36
C ILE A 185 -6.78 -24.94 -10.11
N LYS A 186 -6.49 -25.41 -8.88
CA LYS A 186 -5.21 -26.05 -8.56
C LYS A 186 -5.00 -27.32 -9.38
N SER A 187 -6.03 -28.13 -9.56
CA SER A 187 -5.95 -29.36 -10.33
C SER A 187 -5.70 -29.10 -11.81
N GLU A 188 -6.36 -28.09 -12.39
CA GLU A 188 -6.14 -27.64 -13.77
C GLU A 188 -4.70 -27.16 -13.99
N PHE A 189 -4.19 -26.30 -13.10
CA PHE A 189 -2.80 -25.83 -13.21
C PHE A 189 -1.79 -26.96 -12.99
N MET A 190 -2.08 -27.92 -12.11
CA MET A 190 -1.21 -29.07 -11.90
C MET A 190 -1.11 -29.92 -13.17
N GLN A 191 -2.23 -30.19 -13.84
CA GLN A 191 -2.24 -30.92 -15.12
C GLN A 191 -1.41 -30.19 -16.18
N LYS A 192 -1.54 -28.86 -16.29
CA LYS A 192 -0.75 -28.04 -17.22
C LYS A 192 0.75 -28.10 -16.92
N VAL A 193 1.14 -27.92 -15.65
CA VAL A 193 2.57 -27.91 -15.25
C VAL A 193 3.23 -29.26 -15.48
N VAL A 194 2.53 -30.37 -15.17
CA VAL A 194 3.04 -31.73 -15.39
C VAL A 194 3.14 -32.05 -16.89
N HIS A 195 2.18 -31.60 -17.70
CA HIS A 195 2.22 -31.76 -19.15
C HIS A 195 3.38 -30.97 -19.79
N GLU A 196 3.61 -29.73 -19.34
CA GLU A 196 4.71 -28.89 -19.86
C GLU A 196 6.09 -29.37 -19.40
N ASN A 197 6.19 -29.95 -18.21
CA ASN A 197 7.46 -30.36 -17.61
C ASN A 197 7.33 -31.76 -16.98
N PRO A 198 7.47 -32.85 -17.76
CA PRO A 198 7.27 -34.21 -17.23
C PRO A 198 8.29 -34.61 -16.15
N ASP A 199 9.50 -34.04 -16.18
CA ASP A 199 10.59 -34.38 -15.24
C ASP A 199 10.55 -33.57 -13.93
N ILE A 200 9.52 -32.76 -13.72
CA ILE A 200 9.45 -31.88 -12.55
C ILE A 200 9.19 -32.68 -11.26
N SER A 201 9.97 -32.39 -10.20
CA SER A 201 9.66 -32.92 -8.87
C SER A 201 8.28 -32.43 -8.40
N ARG A 202 7.53 -33.30 -7.71
CA ARG A 202 6.19 -32.99 -7.19
C ARG A 202 6.17 -31.73 -6.31
N GLU A 203 7.20 -31.52 -5.49
CA GLU A 203 7.31 -30.33 -4.64
C GLU A 203 7.46 -29.06 -5.48
N LYS A 204 8.31 -29.09 -6.51
CA LYS A 204 8.48 -27.97 -7.44
C LYS A 204 7.19 -27.69 -8.21
N ALA A 205 6.50 -28.72 -8.69
CA ALA A 205 5.21 -28.57 -9.36
C ALA A 205 4.18 -27.91 -8.44
N THR A 206 4.06 -28.36 -7.18
CA THR A 206 3.15 -27.73 -6.21
C THR A 206 3.49 -26.27 -5.96
N ALA A 207 4.77 -25.91 -5.83
CA ALA A 207 5.19 -24.52 -5.63
C ALA A 207 4.85 -23.63 -6.85
N VAL A 208 5.07 -24.12 -8.07
CA VAL A 208 4.68 -23.43 -9.31
C VAL A 208 3.17 -23.24 -9.37
N VAL A 209 2.38 -24.29 -9.11
CA VAL A 209 0.91 -24.22 -9.07
C VAL A 209 0.43 -23.21 -8.04
N HIS A 210 1.01 -23.19 -6.84
CA HIS A 210 0.67 -22.21 -5.81
C HIS A 210 0.93 -20.77 -6.28
N LYS A 211 2.04 -20.53 -6.97
CA LYS A 211 2.34 -19.22 -7.57
C LYS A 211 1.31 -18.84 -8.62
N LEU A 212 1.00 -19.74 -9.57
CA LEU A 212 0.02 -19.49 -10.64
C LEU A 212 -1.38 -19.22 -10.11
N VAL A 213 -1.82 -19.95 -9.08
CA VAL A 213 -3.11 -19.73 -8.42
C VAL A 213 -3.15 -18.35 -7.76
N LYS A 214 -2.06 -17.93 -7.12
CA LYS A 214 -1.97 -16.60 -6.49
C LYS A 214 -2.01 -15.50 -7.55
N ASP A 215 -1.28 -15.67 -8.65
CA ASP A 215 -1.26 -14.70 -9.75
C ASP A 215 -2.64 -14.59 -10.41
N LYS A 216 -3.34 -15.71 -10.61
CA LYS A 216 -4.74 -15.71 -11.09
C LYS A 216 -5.67 -14.96 -10.14
N LYS A 217 -5.61 -15.22 -8.82
CA LYS A 217 -6.44 -14.49 -7.83
C LYS A 217 -6.16 -12.99 -7.82
N LEU A 218 -4.90 -12.59 -7.99
CA LEU A 218 -4.54 -11.18 -8.09
C LEU A 218 -5.13 -10.54 -9.34
N LYS A 219 -5.10 -11.25 -10.48
CA LYS A 219 -5.71 -10.81 -11.74
C LYS A 219 -7.23 -10.69 -11.61
N ASP A 220 -7.91 -11.72 -11.13
CA ASP A 220 -9.36 -11.71 -10.91
C ASP A 220 -9.77 -10.53 -10.00
N GLY A 221 -9.04 -10.30 -8.91
CA GLY A 221 -9.30 -9.17 -8.00
C GLY A 221 -9.02 -7.79 -8.61
N GLN A 222 -8.07 -7.68 -9.55
CA GLN A 222 -7.83 -6.45 -10.30
C GLN A 222 -8.96 -6.20 -11.31
N GLU A 223 -9.42 -7.23 -12.02
CA GLU A 223 -10.55 -7.12 -12.95
C GLU A 223 -11.83 -6.70 -12.22
N ASP A 224 -12.10 -7.28 -11.05
CA ASP A 224 -13.26 -6.92 -10.22
C ASP A 224 -13.18 -5.47 -9.72
N PHE A 225 -12.00 -5.01 -9.31
CA PHE A 225 -11.83 -3.68 -8.73
C PHE A 225 -11.87 -2.57 -9.79
N TYR A 226 -11.19 -2.77 -10.91
CA TYR A 226 -11.03 -1.74 -11.93
C TYR A 226 -12.03 -1.88 -13.08
N GLY A 227 -12.68 -3.03 -13.23
CA GLY A 227 -13.64 -3.29 -14.31
C GLY A 227 -13.00 -3.35 -15.71
N VAL A 228 -11.68 -3.46 -15.79
CA VAL A 228 -10.96 -3.54 -17.07
C VAL A 228 -10.22 -4.87 -17.14
N LYS A 229 -10.48 -5.64 -18.19
CA LYS A 229 -9.77 -6.90 -18.48
C LYS A 229 -8.31 -6.61 -18.85
N GLU A 230 -7.41 -7.50 -18.43
CA GLU A 230 -5.93 -7.48 -18.39
C GLU A 230 -5.10 -6.51 -19.29
N GLU A 231 -5.61 -6.04 -20.42
CA GLU A 231 -4.81 -5.34 -21.43
C GLU A 231 -4.41 -3.90 -21.05
N SER A 232 -5.09 -3.28 -20.09
CA SER A 232 -5.02 -1.83 -19.84
C SER A 232 -4.14 -1.37 -18.66
N PHE A 233 -3.58 -2.29 -17.86
CA PHE A 233 -2.72 -1.90 -16.72
C PHE A 233 -1.26 -1.70 -17.07
N HIS A 234 -0.88 -1.97 -18.33
CA HIS A 234 0.42 -1.57 -18.81
C HIS A 234 0.35 -0.06 -19.04
N PRO A 235 1.14 0.75 -18.31
CA PRO A 235 1.26 2.15 -18.68
C PRO A 235 1.71 2.18 -20.13
N ASP A 236 0.93 2.85 -21.00
CA ASP A 236 1.32 3.00 -22.38
C ASP A 236 2.58 3.89 -22.43
N THR A 237 3.73 3.24 -22.38
CA THR A 237 5.03 3.90 -22.44
C THR A 237 5.36 4.38 -23.83
N SER A 238 4.52 4.06 -24.84
CA SER A 238 4.75 4.49 -26.22
C SER A 238 4.70 6.01 -26.38
N MET A 239 3.91 6.70 -25.55
CA MET A 239 3.78 8.16 -25.56
C MET A 239 4.80 8.85 -24.64
N THR A 240 5.25 8.19 -23.57
CA THR A 240 6.06 8.83 -22.52
C THR A 240 7.56 8.55 -22.63
N MET A 241 7.95 7.44 -23.27
CA MET A 241 9.37 7.06 -23.39
C MET A 241 9.82 7.03 -24.85
N LYS A 242 11.00 7.60 -25.12
CA LYS A 242 11.68 7.41 -26.41
C LYS A 242 12.15 5.95 -26.48
N LYS A 243 11.70 5.21 -27.51
CA LYS A 243 12.05 3.79 -27.70
C LYS A 243 13.54 3.62 -27.98
N ASN A 244 14.30 3.11 -27.01
CA ASN A 244 15.70 2.77 -27.17
C ASN A 244 15.86 1.44 -27.93
N ARG A 245 15.84 1.51 -29.26
CA ARG A 245 16.02 0.35 -30.14
C ARG A 245 17.49 0.20 -30.53
N VAL A 246 18.09 -0.92 -30.14
CA VAL A 246 19.45 -1.28 -30.56
C VAL A 246 19.37 -2.23 -31.76
N LYS A 247 20.07 -1.86 -32.84
CA LYS A 247 20.28 -2.73 -34.00
C LYS A 247 21.28 -3.82 -33.61
N LYS A 248 20.85 -5.08 -33.70
CA LYS A 248 21.70 -6.26 -33.54
C LYS A 248 21.87 -6.93 -34.88
N TYR A 249 23.13 -7.04 -35.30
CA TYR A 249 23.53 -7.71 -36.52
C TYR A 249 23.96 -9.13 -36.19
N LYS A 250 23.42 -10.11 -36.88
CA LYS A 250 23.81 -11.52 -36.75
C LYS A 250 24.03 -12.15 -38.13
N HIS A 251 24.91 -13.15 -38.18
CA HIS A 251 25.02 -14.06 -39.31
C HIS A 251 24.21 -15.30 -38.98
N ASP A 252 23.27 -15.68 -39.85
CA ASP A 252 22.52 -16.94 -39.70
C ASP A 252 23.25 -18.11 -40.38
N GLY A 253 24.33 -17.82 -41.13
CA GLY A 253 25.19 -18.80 -41.77
C GLY A 253 26.38 -19.25 -40.92
N VAL A 254 27.17 -20.17 -41.48
CA VAL A 254 28.41 -20.69 -40.87
C VAL A 254 29.60 -20.07 -41.60
N PHE A 255 30.65 -19.72 -40.87
CA PHE A 255 31.92 -19.28 -41.44
C PHE A 255 32.75 -20.50 -41.81
N GLN A 256 32.91 -20.78 -43.10
CA GLN A 256 33.60 -21.98 -43.59
C GLN A 256 34.38 -21.69 -44.87
N TYR A 257 35.39 -22.53 -45.15
CA TYR A 257 36.17 -22.46 -46.39
C TYR A 257 35.30 -22.87 -47.58
N SER A 258 35.20 -21.99 -48.58
CA SER A 258 34.51 -22.27 -49.84
C SER A 258 35.52 -22.74 -50.88
N GLU A 259 35.35 -23.98 -51.36
CA GLU A 259 36.22 -24.57 -52.37
C GLU A 259 36.16 -23.81 -53.71
N THR A 260 34.99 -23.26 -54.05
CA THR A 260 34.77 -22.51 -55.29
C THR A 260 35.55 -21.20 -55.34
N LEU A 261 35.61 -20.49 -54.21
CA LEU A 261 36.29 -19.18 -54.10
C LEU A 261 37.69 -19.30 -53.49
N LYS A 262 38.08 -20.51 -53.05
CA LYS A 262 39.34 -20.81 -52.37
C LYS A 262 39.64 -19.91 -51.17
N LYS A 263 38.59 -19.47 -50.46
CA LYS A 263 38.66 -18.55 -49.30
C LYS A 263 37.66 -18.94 -48.21
N GLU A 264 37.95 -18.58 -46.97
CA GLU A 264 36.99 -18.65 -45.85
C GLU A 264 35.98 -17.51 -45.96
N ILE A 265 34.69 -17.85 -46.00
CA ILE A 265 33.62 -16.87 -46.13
C ILE A 265 32.42 -17.26 -45.26
N TRP A 266 31.62 -16.27 -44.89
CA TRP A 266 30.30 -16.50 -44.30
C TRP A 266 29.33 -17.07 -45.34
N SER A 267 28.69 -18.19 -45.06
CA SER A 267 27.76 -18.81 -46.02
C SER A 267 26.50 -17.96 -46.31
N CYS A 268 26.12 -17.07 -45.39
CA CYS A 268 24.91 -16.26 -45.52
C CYS A 268 25.07 -14.99 -46.39
N CYS A 269 26.24 -14.37 -46.37
CA CYS A 269 26.48 -13.09 -47.07
C CYS A 269 27.79 -13.04 -47.86
N MET A 270 28.53 -14.14 -47.88
CA MET A 270 29.82 -14.29 -48.56
C MET A 270 30.89 -13.29 -48.11
N ALA A 271 30.75 -12.70 -46.93
CA ALA A 271 31.77 -11.82 -46.38
C ALA A 271 33.03 -12.63 -46.03
N GLU A 272 34.20 -12.14 -46.47
CA GLU A 272 35.50 -12.78 -46.26
C GLU A 272 35.98 -12.62 -44.80
N ASP A 273 35.63 -11.51 -44.14
CA ASP A 273 36.06 -11.25 -42.77
C ASP A 273 35.18 -11.98 -41.74
N LYS A 274 35.82 -12.77 -40.86
CA LYS A 274 35.14 -13.37 -39.70
C LYS A 274 34.47 -12.34 -38.78
N LYS A 275 34.99 -11.11 -38.75
CA LYS A 275 34.45 -9.98 -37.98
C LYS A 275 33.50 -9.07 -38.77
N ALA A 276 33.14 -9.44 -40.00
CA ALA A 276 32.19 -8.68 -40.80
C ALA A 276 30.85 -8.53 -40.06
N GLN A 277 30.20 -7.39 -40.26
CA GLN A 277 28.90 -7.11 -39.69
C GLN A 277 27.86 -8.14 -40.18
N GLY A 278 27.05 -8.65 -39.26
CA GLY A 278 25.98 -9.62 -39.54
C GLY A 278 25.03 -9.16 -40.65
N CYS A 279 24.68 -10.04 -41.59
CA CYS A 279 23.78 -9.69 -42.68
C CYS A 279 22.30 -9.61 -42.26
N VAL A 280 21.92 -10.28 -41.16
CA VAL A 280 20.56 -10.23 -40.63
C VAL A 280 20.47 -9.16 -39.55
N VAL A 281 19.60 -8.18 -39.78
CA VAL A 281 19.35 -7.08 -38.84
C VAL A 281 18.12 -7.41 -38.00
N SER A 282 18.31 -7.46 -36.68
CA SER A 282 17.23 -7.56 -35.71
C SER A 282 17.21 -6.32 -34.82
N PHE A 283 16.02 -5.84 -34.47
CA PHE A 283 15.87 -4.70 -33.56
C PHE A 283 15.51 -5.23 -32.18
N LYS A 284 16.41 -5.04 -31.20
CA LYS A 284 16.10 -5.31 -29.80
C LYS A 284 15.67 -4.00 -29.15
N ASP A 285 14.41 -3.95 -28.72
CA ASP A 285 13.91 -2.86 -27.90
C ASP A 285 14.40 -3.10 -26.47
N LEU A 286 15.23 -2.18 -25.95
CA LEU A 286 15.78 -2.29 -24.60
C LEU A 286 14.73 -1.99 -23.53
N ASP A 287 13.72 -1.19 -23.90
CA ASP A 287 12.67 -0.75 -22.98
C ASP A 287 11.46 -1.69 -23.02
N LYS A 288 11.47 -2.69 -23.91
CA LYS A 288 10.46 -3.75 -23.90
C LYS A 288 10.62 -4.54 -22.61
N TRP A 289 9.61 -4.43 -21.75
CA TRP A 289 9.52 -5.13 -20.47
C TRP A 289 9.92 -6.60 -20.63
N GLN A 290 11.00 -6.99 -19.96
CA GLN A 290 11.45 -8.38 -19.89
C GLN A 290 10.58 -9.10 -18.87
N ILE A 291 9.48 -9.70 -19.32
CA ILE A 291 8.55 -10.45 -18.46
C ILE A 291 9.20 -11.75 -17.95
N LEU A 292 10.21 -12.24 -18.65
CA LEU A 292 10.95 -13.45 -18.29
C LEU A 292 12.22 -13.09 -17.50
N SER A 293 12.04 -12.82 -16.21
CA SER A 293 13.13 -12.88 -15.22
C SER A 293 13.38 -14.31 -14.70
N PHE A 294 12.75 -15.31 -15.34
CA PHE A 294 12.98 -16.72 -15.09
C PHE A 294 13.00 -17.48 -16.43
N LEU A 295 14.21 -17.65 -16.96
CA LEU A 295 14.66 -18.79 -17.76
C LEU A 295 16.13 -18.99 -17.41
#